data_AF-A0A7A6VNT8-F1
#
_entry.id   AF-A0A7A6VNT8-F1
#
_cell.length_a   1.000
_cell.length_b   1.000
_cell.length_c   1.000
_cell.angle_alpha   90.00
_cell.angle_beta   90.00
_cell.angle_gamma   90.00
#
_symmetry.space_group_name_H-M   'P 1'
#
loop_
_entity.id
_entity.type
_entity.pdbx_description
1 polymer ?
#
loop_
_entity_poly.entity_id
_entity_poly.type
_entity_poly.pdbx_seq_one_letter_code
_entity_poly.pdbx_strand_id
1 'polypeptide(L)'
;MVPSTFSRLKAARCLPVVLAALIFAGCGTHTPDQSTAYMQGTAQADSAFYLQQMQQSSDDTRINWQLLAIRALVKEGKTGQAVELVNQLPQELNDNQRREKTLLAAEIKLAQKDFAGAQNLLAKITPADLEQNQQARYWQAKIDASQGRPSIDLLRALIAQEPLLGAKEKQQNIDATWQALSSMTQEQANTLVINADENILQGWLDLQRVWFDNRNDPDMMKAGIADWQKRYPNNPGAKMLP
;
A
#
# COMPACT_ATOMS: atom_id res chain seq x y z
N MET A 1 2.80 58.73 -54.54
CA MET A 1 2.99 57.93 -55.76
C MET A 1 4.13 56.97 -55.51
N VAL A 2 3.85 55.67 -55.40
CA VAL A 2 4.90 54.64 -55.41
C VAL A 2 5.23 54.33 -56.88
N PRO A 3 6.52 54.14 -57.20
CA PRO A 3 6.84 53.09 -58.15
C PRO A 3 7.95 52.18 -57.64
N SER A 4 7.71 50.89 -57.85
CA SER A 4 8.57 49.75 -57.58
C SER A 4 9.79 49.74 -58.50
N THR A 5 10.95 49.31 -57.98
CA THR A 5 12.05 48.81 -58.83
C THR A 5 12.67 47.55 -58.24
N PHE A 6 12.74 46.52 -59.08
CA PHE A 6 13.42 45.25 -58.87
C PHE A 6 14.94 45.45 -58.89
N SER A 7 15.68 44.61 -58.14
CA SER A 7 17.06 44.29 -58.49
C SER A 7 17.36 42.81 -58.29
N ARG A 8 17.71 42.18 -59.41
CA ARG A 8 18.36 40.87 -59.51
C ARG A 8 19.77 40.97 -58.95
N LEU A 9 20.25 39.96 -58.22
CA LEU A 9 21.68 39.65 -58.16
C LEU A 9 21.87 38.13 -58.18
N LYS A 10 22.84 37.73 -58.99
CA LYS A 10 23.19 36.37 -59.41
C LYS A 10 24.07 35.67 -58.38
N ALA A 11 23.87 34.37 -58.27
CA ALA A 11 24.85 33.29 -58.10
C ALA A 11 26.18 33.58 -57.39
N ALA A 12 26.40 32.92 -56.26
CA ALA A 12 27.70 32.36 -55.91
C ALA A 12 27.52 31.00 -55.22
N ARG A 13 28.00 29.96 -55.90
CA ARG A 13 28.22 28.61 -55.38
C ARG A 13 29.17 28.69 -54.18
N CYS A 14 28.84 28.01 -53.09
CA CYS A 14 29.80 27.35 -52.20
C CYS A 14 29.03 26.34 -51.34
N LEU A 15 29.11 25.08 -51.72
CA LEU A 15 28.76 23.94 -50.88
C LEU A 15 29.90 23.74 -49.86
N PRO A 16 29.58 23.44 -48.60
CA PRO A 16 30.34 22.42 -47.91
C PRO A 16 29.40 21.33 -47.37
N VAL A 17 29.57 20.12 -47.90
CA VAL A 17 29.14 18.87 -47.25
C VAL A 17 29.97 18.72 -45.98
N VAL A 18 29.35 18.75 -44.80
CA VAL A 18 29.92 18.13 -43.60
C VAL A 18 28.80 17.43 -42.80
N LEU A 19 28.66 16.15 -43.12
CA LEU A 19 28.46 15.02 -42.21
C LEU A 19 27.55 15.22 -40.98
N ALA A 20 26.30 14.79 -41.13
CA ALA A 20 25.42 14.44 -40.01
C ALA A 20 25.93 13.14 -39.36
N ALA A 21 26.56 13.23 -38.19
CA ALA A 21 26.72 12.11 -37.28
C ALA A 21 25.63 12.22 -36.20
N LEU A 22 24.41 11.80 -36.55
CA LEU A 22 23.38 11.47 -35.56
C LEU A 22 23.85 10.20 -34.84
N ILE A 23 24.56 10.37 -33.74
CA ILE A 23 24.82 9.28 -32.80
C ILE A 23 23.49 9.01 -32.09
N PHE A 24 22.70 8.08 -32.64
CA PHE A 24 21.67 7.38 -31.87
C PHE A 24 22.40 6.54 -30.82
N ALA A 25 22.79 7.17 -29.72
CA ALA A 25 23.02 6.47 -28.47
C ALA A 25 21.66 5.96 -28.00
N GLY A 26 21.26 4.80 -28.52
CA GLY A 26 20.19 3.98 -27.97
C GLY A 26 20.62 3.41 -26.63
N CYS A 27 20.83 4.27 -25.63
CA CYS A 27 20.63 3.87 -24.26
C CYS A 27 19.12 3.67 -24.14
N GLY A 28 18.69 2.42 -24.01
CA GLY A 28 17.32 2.08 -23.63
C GLY A 28 17.05 2.60 -22.23
N THR A 29 16.87 3.93 -22.10
CA THR A 29 16.26 4.52 -20.93
C THR A 29 14.78 4.25 -21.08
N HIS A 30 14.29 3.20 -20.42
CA HIS A 30 12.86 3.12 -20.11
C HIS A 30 12.50 4.44 -19.42
N THR A 31 11.85 5.35 -20.15
CA THR A 31 11.26 6.54 -19.57
C THR A 31 10.30 6.04 -18.50
N PRO A 32 10.50 6.39 -17.21
CA PRO A 32 9.60 5.94 -16.17
C PRO A 32 8.19 6.38 -16.53
N ASP A 33 7.25 5.42 -16.53
CA ASP A 33 5.85 5.69 -16.77
C ASP A 33 5.40 6.79 -15.79
N GLN A 34 4.64 7.78 -16.29
CA GLN A 34 4.11 8.89 -15.50
C GLN A 34 3.28 8.40 -14.31
N SER A 35 2.71 7.20 -14.38
CA SER A 35 1.95 6.59 -13.29
C SER A 35 2.82 5.95 -12.19
N THR A 36 4.14 5.77 -12.41
CA THR A 36 5.02 4.96 -11.53
C THR A 36 5.02 5.44 -10.08
N ALA A 37 5.22 6.74 -9.86
CA ALA A 37 5.26 7.32 -8.52
C ALA A 37 3.92 7.15 -7.77
N TYR A 38 2.80 7.21 -8.50
CA TYR A 38 1.47 7.01 -7.92
C TYR A 38 1.18 5.53 -7.64
N MET A 39 1.63 4.62 -8.52
CA MET A 39 1.51 3.18 -8.31
C MET A 39 2.27 2.71 -7.07
N GLN A 40 3.49 3.22 -6.90
CA GLN A 40 4.34 2.99 -5.72
C GLN A 40 3.88 3.74 -4.46
N GLY A 41 2.93 4.68 -4.59
CA GLY A 41 2.38 5.45 -3.49
C GLY A 41 3.30 6.56 -2.95
N THR A 42 4.36 6.93 -3.68
CA THR A 42 5.23 8.08 -3.36
C THR A 42 4.61 9.41 -3.79
N ALA A 43 3.63 9.36 -4.69
CA ALA A 43 2.76 10.48 -5.05
C ALA A 43 1.28 10.09 -4.86
N GLN A 44 0.42 11.08 -4.59
CA GLN A 44 -1.01 10.89 -4.36
C GLN A 44 -1.79 11.98 -5.08
N ALA A 45 -2.93 11.62 -5.66
CA ALA A 45 -3.90 12.52 -6.27
C ALA A 45 -5.31 11.94 -6.09
N ASP A 46 -6.33 12.69 -6.49
CA ASP A 46 -7.72 12.27 -6.43
C ASP A 46 -8.13 11.46 -7.67
N SER A 47 -9.34 10.88 -7.59
CA SER A 47 -9.92 10.12 -8.68
C SER A 47 -10.11 10.95 -9.95
N ALA A 48 -10.44 12.24 -9.83
CA ALA A 48 -10.67 13.12 -10.98
C ALA A 48 -9.39 13.30 -11.81
N PHE A 49 -8.26 13.53 -11.14
CA PHE A 49 -6.95 13.61 -11.78
C PHE A 49 -6.62 12.29 -12.49
N TYR A 50 -6.76 11.14 -11.82
CA TYR A 50 -6.43 9.85 -12.43
C TYR A 50 -7.33 9.50 -13.62
N LEU A 51 -8.63 9.80 -13.53
CA LEU A 51 -9.58 9.63 -14.64
C LEU A 51 -9.21 10.50 -15.84
N GLN A 52 -8.73 11.73 -15.60
CA GLN A 52 -8.27 12.61 -16.67
C GLN A 52 -7.00 12.07 -17.33
N GLN A 53 -6.03 11.59 -16.56
CA GLN A 53 -4.81 10.97 -17.10
C GLN A 53 -5.14 9.69 -17.89
N MET A 54 -6.10 8.89 -17.42
CA MET A 54 -6.58 7.70 -18.12
C MET A 54 -7.16 8.03 -19.51
N GLN A 55 -7.86 9.16 -19.68
CA GLN A 55 -8.40 9.58 -20.97
C GLN A 55 -7.33 10.08 -21.96
N GLN A 56 -6.18 10.53 -21.45
CA GLN A 56 -5.08 11.09 -22.24
C GLN A 56 -3.97 10.07 -22.53
N SER A 57 -4.11 8.83 -22.06
CA SER A 57 -3.11 7.76 -22.17
C SER A 57 -3.63 6.58 -22.99
N SER A 58 -2.69 5.74 -23.45
CA SER A 58 -2.97 4.50 -24.17
C SER A 58 -2.30 3.30 -23.48
N ASP A 59 -2.68 2.10 -23.93
CA ASP A 59 -2.01 0.83 -23.60
C ASP A 59 -1.84 0.60 -22.09
N ASP A 60 -0.68 0.11 -21.66
CA ASP A 60 -0.40 -0.21 -20.25
C ASP A 60 -0.49 1.00 -19.32
N THR A 61 -0.07 2.18 -19.78
CA THR A 61 -0.15 3.41 -18.98
C THR A 61 -1.60 3.78 -18.69
N ARG A 62 -2.51 3.59 -19.68
CA ARG A 62 -3.94 3.78 -19.45
C ARG A 62 -4.48 2.83 -18.39
N ILE A 63 -4.07 1.56 -18.41
CA ILE A 63 -4.48 0.57 -17.40
C ILE A 63 -3.96 0.98 -16.01
N ASN A 64 -2.73 1.47 -15.91
CA ASN A 64 -2.17 1.94 -14.64
C ASN A 64 -2.99 3.12 -14.07
N TRP A 65 -3.35 4.10 -14.91
CA TRP A 65 -4.23 5.20 -14.49
C TRP A 65 -5.64 4.73 -14.11
N GLN A 66 -6.18 3.74 -14.82
CA GLN A 66 -7.46 3.14 -14.47
C GLN A 66 -7.41 2.48 -13.08
N LEU A 67 -6.37 1.72 -12.77
CA LEU A 67 -6.17 1.11 -11.45
C LEU A 67 -6.03 2.16 -10.34
N LEU A 68 -5.29 3.24 -10.59
CA LEU A 68 -5.16 4.36 -9.65
C LEU A 68 -6.49 5.10 -9.44
N ALA A 69 -7.26 5.30 -10.50
CA ALA A 69 -8.60 5.88 -10.41
C ALA A 69 -9.52 5.01 -9.56
N ILE A 70 -9.54 3.69 -9.77
CA ILE A 70 -10.32 2.75 -8.94
C ILE A 70 -9.89 2.87 -7.47
N ARG A 71 -8.58 2.87 -7.19
CA ARG A 71 -8.03 3.03 -5.84
C ARG A 71 -8.54 4.30 -5.15
N ALA A 72 -8.47 5.44 -5.85
CA ALA A 72 -8.93 6.71 -5.33
C ALA A 72 -10.45 6.75 -5.15
N LEU A 73 -11.22 6.22 -6.10
CA LEU A 73 -12.69 6.14 -6.00
C LEU A 73 -13.14 5.35 -4.77
N VAL A 74 -12.47 4.23 -4.46
CA VAL A 74 -12.75 3.45 -3.23
C VAL A 74 -12.45 4.29 -1.99
N LYS A 75 -11.27 4.94 -1.93
CA LYS A 75 -10.87 5.80 -0.81
C LYS A 75 -11.82 6.99 -0.61
N GLU A 76 -12.38 7.53 -1.68
CA GLU A 76 -13.36 8.62 -1.67
C GLU A 76 -14.80 8.15 -1.38
N GLY A 77 -15.03 6.85 -1.16
CA GLY A 77 -16.35 6.28 -0.90
C GLY A 77 -17.25 6.17 -2.14
N LYS A 78 -16.72 6.41 -3.34
CA LYS A 78 -17.43 6.28 -4.62
C LYS A 78 -17.42 4.83 -5.12
N THR A 79 -17.85 3.91 -4.27
CA THR A 79 -17.76 2.45 -4.50
C THR A 79 -18.48 2.00 -5.78
N GLY A 80 -19.63 2.61 -6.12
CA GLY A 80 -20.35 2.29 -7.35
C GLY A 80 -19.52 2.56 -8.61
N GLN A 81 -18.89 3.74 -8.70
CA GLN A 81 -18.01 4.10 -9.81
C GLN A 81 -16.76 3.22 -9.85
N ALA A 82 -16.19 2.86 -8.70
CA ALA A 82 -15.06 1.94 -8.62
C ALA A 82 -15.41 0.55 -9.18
N VAL A 83 -16.61 0.04 -8.89
CA VAL A 83 -17.12 -1.24 -9.42
C VAL A 83 -17.34 -1.19 -10.92
N GLU A 84 -17.91 -0.10 -11.44
CA GLU A 84 -18.08 0.08 -12.89
C GLU A 84 -16.71 0.11 -13.59
N LEU A 85 -15.77 0.86 -13.04
CA LEU A 85 -14.45 1.04 -13.64
C LEU A 85 -13.59 -0.23 -13.57
N VAL A 86 -13.70 -1.04 -12.51
CA VAL A 86 -12.99 -2.35 -12.42
C VAL A 86 -13.54 -3.38 -13.43
N ASN A 87 -14.84 -3.33 -13.73
CA ASN A 87 -15.47 -4.19 -14.73
C ASN A 87 -15.07 -3.84 -16.18
N GLN A 88 -14.56 -2.63 -16.39
CA GLN A 88 -14.03 -2.16 -17.68
C GLN A 88 -12.53 -2.46 -17.86
N LEU A 89 -11.86 -3.09 -16.89
CA LEU A 89 -10.46 -3.47 -17.04
C LEU A 89 -10.32 -4.57 -18.12
N PRO A 90 -9.27 -4.51 -18.96
CA PRO A 90 -9.00 -5.57 -19.92
C PRO A 90 -8.72 -6.91 -19.23
N GLN A 91 -8.91 -8.00 -19.97
CA GLN A 91 -8.61 -9.36 -19.48
C GLN A 91 -7.10 -9.64 -19.47
N GLU A 92 -6.38 -9.08 -20.44
CA GLU A 92 -4.93 -9.14 -20.54
C GLU A 92 -4.32 -8.06 -19.63
N LEU A 93 -3.78 -8.51 -18.50
CA LEU A 93 -3.06 -7.68 -17.54
C LEU A 93 -1.69 -8.31 -17.29
N ASN A 94 -0.66 -7.48 -17.17
CA ASN A 94 0.63 -7.94 -16.67
C ASN A 94 0.52 -8.31 -15.17
N ASP A 95 1.56 -8.95 -14.63
CA ASP A 95 1.52 -9.49 -13.27
C ASP A 95 1.35 -8.40 -12.19
N ASN A 96 1.96 -7.22 -12.39
CA ASN A 96 1.83 -6.09 -11.48
C ASN A 96 0.39 -5.55 -11.47
N GLN A 97 -0.20 -5.35 -12.64
CA GLN A 97 -1.60 -4.91 -12.79
C GLN A 97 -2.58 -5.95 -12.24
N ARG A 98 -2.30 -7.24 -12.41
CA ARG A 98 -3.12 -8.34 -11.89
C ARG A 98 -3.10 -8.40 -10.36
N ARG A 99 -1.92 -8.22 -9.75
CA ARG A 99 -1.78 -8.10 -8.29
C ARG A 99 -2.55 -6.89 -7.76
N GLU A 100 -2.38 -5.73 -8.38
CA GLU A 100 -3.10 -4.51 -8.00
C GLU A 100 -4.61 -4.68 -8.12
N LYS A 101 -5.10 -5.23 -9.23
CA LYS A 101 -6.54 -5.53 -9.42
C LYS A 101 -7.09 -6.43 -8.31
N THR A 102 -6.33 -7.45 -7.90
CA THR A 102 -6.78 -8.40 -6.87
C THR A 102 -6.89 -7.70 -5.50
N LEU A 103 -5.92 -6.84 -5.17
CA LEU A 103 -5.98 -6.02 -3.95
C LEU A 103 -7.15 -5.03 -3.99
N LEU A 104 -7.34 -4.32 -5.11
CA LEU A 104 -8.47 -3.40 -5.30
C LEU A 104 -9.83 -4.12 -5.19
N ALA A 105 -9.93 -5.35 -5.69
CA ALA A 105 -11.15 -6.14 -5.56
C ALA A 105 -11.49 -6.41 -4.08
N ALA A 106 -10.48 -6.67 -3.24
CA ALA A 106 -10.70 -6.82 -1.79
C ALA A 106 -11.10 -5.49 -1.13
N GLU A 107 -10.46 -4.38 -1.49
CA GLU A 107 -10.80 -3.04 -0.98
C GLU A 107 -12.23 -2.61 -1.37
N ILE A 108 -12.65 -2.90 -2.60
CA ILE A 108 -14.04 -2.70 -3.05
C ILE A 108 -15.01 -3.52 -2.21
N LYS A 109 -14.67 -4.79 -1.92
CA LYS A 109 -15.49 -5.66 -1.07
C LYS A 109 -15.63 -5.11 0.36
N LEU A 110 -14.56 -4.57 0.92
CA LEU A 110 -14.62 -3.87 2.20
C LEU A 110 -15.53 -2.64 2.15
N ALA A 111 -15.41 -1.83 1.10
CA ALA A 111 -16.27 -0.65 0.91
C ALA A 111 -17.76 -1.02 0.70
N GLN A 112 -18.04 -2.23 0.19
CA GLN A 112 -19.37 -2.81 0.10
C GLN A 112 -19.86 -3.47 1.40
N LYS A 113 -19.04 -3.47 2.46
CA LYS A 113 -19.28 -4.20 3.72
C LYS A 113 -19.35 -5.73 3.55
N ASP A 114 -18.83 -6.25 2.45
CA ASP A 114 -18.66 -7.69 2.21
C ASP A 114 -17.31 -8.15 2.78
N PHE A 115 -17.22 -8.16 4.11
CA PHE A 115 -15.98 -8.48 4.83
C PHE A 115 -15.52 -9.93 4.57
N ALA A 116 -16.44 -10.88 4.50
CA ALA A 116 -16.13 -12.28 4.19
C ALA A 116 -15.59 -12.43 2.76
N GLY A 117 -16.21 -11.74 1.79
CA GLY A 117 -15.70 -11.67 0.42
C GLY A 117 -14.30 -11.07 0.35
N ALA A 118 -14.05 -9.99 1.10
CA ALA A 118 -12.71 -9.39 1.19
C ALA A 118 -11.69 -10.36 1.77
N GLN A 119 -11.99 -11.05 2.88
CA GLN A 119 -11.08 -12.03 3.47
C GLN A 119 -10.73 -13.17 2.49
N ASN A 120 -11.73 -13.68 1.75
CA ASN A 120 -11.54 -14.74 0.76
C ASN A 120 -10.64 -14.31 -0.40
N LEU A 121 -10.67 -13.02 -0.80
CA LEU A 121 -9.76 -12.48 -1.80
C LEU A 121 -8.35 -12.27 -1.22
N LEU A 122 -8.24 -11.70 -0.02
CA LEU A 122 -6.97 -11.45 0.64
C LEU A 122 -6.22 -12.74 1.00
N ALA A 123 -6.93 -13.84 1.25
CA ALA A 123 -6.33 -15.15 1.50
C ALA A 123 -5.58 -15.72 0.27
N LYS A 124 -5.87 -15.22 -0.93
CA LYS A 124 -5.23 -15.66 -2.18
C LYS A 124 -4.00 -14.83 -2.55
N ILE A 125 -3.71 -13.77 -1.80
CA ILE A 125 -2.58 -12.89 -2.05
C ILE A 125 -1.44 -13.27 -1.11
N THR A 126 -0.26 -13.50 -1.68
CA THR A 126 0.99 -13.68 -0.94
C THR A 126 1.61 -12.31 -0.68
N PRO A 127 1.71 -11.82 0.57
CA PRO A 127 2.20 -10.46 0.85
C PRO A 127 3.65 -10.23 0.42
N ALA A 128 4.47 -11.28 0.40
CA ALA A 128 5.87 -11.19 -0.03
C ALA A 128 6.03 -10.83 -1.52
N ASP A 129 5.00 -11.07 -2.35
CA ASP A 129 5.01 -10.75 -3.78
C ASP A 129 4.53 -9.31 -4.07
N LEU A 130 4.15 -8.57 -3.03
CA LEU A 130 3.63 -7.20 -3.13
C LEU A 130 4.75 -6.17 -2.89
N GLU A 131 4.62 -5.02 -3.56
CA GLU A 131 5.45 -3.85 -3.24
C GLU A 131 5.10 -3.29 -1.86
N GLN A 132 6.02 -2.54 -1.24
CA GLN A 132 5.86 -2.04 0.14
C GLN A 132 4.54 -1.28 0.37
N ASN A 133 4.11 -0.44 -0.58
CA ASN A 133 2.83 0.27 -0.49
C ASN A 133 1.63 -0.67 -0.58
N GLN A 134 1.70 -1.68 -1.44
CA GLN A 134 0.67 -2.71 -1.57
C GLN A 134 0.61 -3.59 -0.32
N GLN A 135 1.74 -3.90 0.33
CA GLN A 135 1.77 -4.60 1.60
C GLN A 135 1.05 -3.82 2.69
N ALA A 136 1.29 -2.51 2.81
CA ALA A 136 0.63 -1.66 3.80
C ALA A 136 -0.89 -1.66 3.62
N ARG A 137 -1.35 -1.55 2.36
CA ARG A 137 -2.77 -1.62 1.99
C ARG A 137 -3.37 -3.01 2.22
N TYR A 138 -2.64 -4.06 1.88
CA TYR A 138 -3.05 -5.44 2.13
C TYR A 138 -3.30 -5.69 3.62
N TRP A 139 -2.36 -5.28 4.47
CA TRP A 139 -2.52 -5.46 5.91
C TRP A 139 -3.63 -4.58 6.48
N GLN A 140 -3.79 -3.35 5.99
CA GLN A 140 -4.95 -2.52 6.33
C GLN A 140 -6.27 -3.22 5.96
N ALA A 141 -6.34 -3.79 4.76
CA ALA A 141 -7.53 -4.51 4.31
C ALA A 141 -7.81 -5.76 5.18
N LYS A 142 -6.78 -6.48 5.62
CA LYS A 142 -6.92 -7.59 6.59
C LYS A 142 -7.45 -7.11 7.95
N ILE A 143 -6.96 -5.97 8.45
CA ILE A 143 -7.41 -5.36 9.70
C ILE A 143 -8.88 -4.93 9.60
N ASP A 144 -9.23 -4.20 8.54
CA ASP A 144 -10.60 -3.74 8.28
C ASP A 144 -11.58 -4.92 8.12
N ALA A 145 -11.13 -5.98 7.43
CA ALA A 145 -11.89 -7.22 7.24
C ALA A 145 -12.15 -7.96 8.57
N SER A 146 -11.32 -7.76 9.58
CA SER A 146 -11.45 -8.38 10.90
C SER A 146 -12.47 -7.66 11.78
N GLN A 147 -12.86 -6.43 11.44
CA GLN A 147 -13.87 -5.63 12.15
C GLN A 147 -13.58 -5.45 13.66
N GLY A 148 -12.29 -5.41 14.04
CA GLY A 148 -11.87 -5.33 15.44
C GLY A 148 -12.16 -6.60 16.27
N ARG A 149 -12.55 -7.71 15.63
CA ARG A 149 -12.74 -8.99 16.32
C ARG A 149 -11.37 -9.57 16.70
N PRO A 150 -11.11 -9.78 18.00
CA PRO A 150 -9.84 -10.33 18.44
C PRO A 150 -9.60 -11.71 17.82
N SER A 151 -8.49 -11.84 17.09
CA SER A 151 -8.08 -13.10 16.47
C SER A 151 -6.57 -13.08 16.23
N ILE A 152 -5.97 -14.26 16.08
CA ILE A 152 -4.55 -14.35 15.72
C ILE A 152 -4.25 -13.70 14.36
N ASP A 153 -5.18 -13.78 13.42
CA ASP A 153 -5.02 -13.18 12.09
C ASP A 153 -5.02 -11.65 12.17
N LEU A 154 -5.86 -11.05 13.02
CA LEU A 154 -5.82 -9.62 13.29
C LEU A 154 -4.48 -9.20 13.92
N LEU A 155 -4.00 -9.94 14.92
CA LEU A 155 -2.72 -9.65 15.57
C LEU A 155 -1.55 -9.73 14.58
N ARG A 156 -1.50 -10.79 13.76
CA ARG A 156 -0.50 -10.94 12.70
C ARG A 156 -0.57 -9.79 11.70
N ALA A 157 -1.77 -9.38 11.30
CA ALA A 157 -1.94 -8.27 10.37
C ALA A 157 -1.45 -6.94 10.95
N LEU A 158 -1.76 -6.64 12.21
CA LEU A 158 -1.29 -5.43 12.89
C LEU A 158 0.24 -5.43 13.02
N ILE A 159 0.83 -6.54 13.48
CA ILE A 159 2.28 -6.71 13.63
C ILE A 159 3.00 -6.56 12.29
N ALA A 160 2.47 -7.14 11.22
CA ALA A 160 3.06 -7.05 9.89
C ALA A 160 2.91 -5.68 9.24
N GLN A 161 1.87 -4.92 9.61
CA GLN A 161 1.67 -3.54 9.15
C GLN A 161 2.61 -2.56 9.85
N GLU A 162 2.88 -2.72 11.15
CA GLU A 162 3.68 -1.81 11.96
C GLU A 162 4.97 -1.30 11.28
N PRO A 163 5.86 -2.14 10.70
CA PRO A 163 7.11 -1.67 10.10
C PRO A 163 6.90 -0.81 8.84
N LEU A 164 5.70 -0.85 8.24
CA LEU A 164 5.34 -0.11 7.03
C LEU A 164 4.75 1.28 7.33
N LEU A 165 4.51 1.59 8.61
CA LEU A 165 3.84 2.81 9.06
C LEU A 165 4.81 3.92 9.46
N GLY A 166 4.35 5.17 9.39
CA GLY A 166 5.02 6.33 9.97
C GLY A 166 4.90 6.37 11.49
N ALA A 167 5.68 7.23 12.16
CA ALA A 167 5.75 7.28 13.62
C ALA A 167 4.39 7.51 14.31
N LYS A 168 3.53 8.35 13.73
CA LYS A 168 2.20 8.64 14.29
C LYS A 168 1.26 7.44 14.13
N GLU A 169 1.25 6.84 12.96
CA GLU A 169 0.41 5.69 12.62
C GLU A 169 0.85 4.43 13.38
N LYS A 170 2.15 4.30 13.69
CA LYS A 170 2.69 3.22 14.54
C LYS A 170 2.04 3.18 15.92
N GLN A 171 1.88 4.32 16.60
CA GLN A 171 1.21 4.32 17.92
C GLN A 171 -0.24 3.80 17.79
N GLN A 172 -0.99 4.26 16.78
CA GLN A 172 -2.36 3.79 16.57
C GLN A 172 -2.43 2.28 16.32
N ASN A 173 -1.46 1.73 15.56
CA ASN A 173 -1.36 0.30 15.32
C ASN A 173 -0.99 -0.48 16.60
N ILE A 174 -0.08 0.05 17.41
CA ILE A 174 0.28 -0.51 18.73
C ILE A 174 -0.93 -0.54 19.66
N ASP A 175 -1.66 0.58 19.76
CA ASP A 175 -2.86 0.69 20.60
C ASP A 175 -3.94 -0.31 20.13
N ALA A 176 -4.13 -0.45 18.81
CA ALA A 176 -5.05 -1.44 18.24
C ALA A 176 -4.61 -2.89 18.53
N THR A 177 -3.31 -3.17 18.49
CA THR A 177 -2.74 -4.48 18.86
C THR A 177 -3.03 -4.79 20.31
N TRP A 178 -2.81 -3.83 21.20
CA TRP A 178 -3.10 -3.97 22.61
C TRP A 178 -4.60 -4.10 22.90
N GLN A 179 -5.45 -3.35 22.21
CA GLN A 179 -6.89 -3.46 22.33
C GLN A 179 -7.38 -4.85 21.91
N ALA A 180 -6.84 -5.41 20.82
CA ALA A 180 -7.16 -6.77 20.41
C ALA A 180 -6.70 -7.81 21.45
N LEU A 181 -5.51 -7.66 22.04
CA LEU A 181 -5.02 -8.57 23.09
C LEU A 181 -5.83 -8.45 24.38
N SER A 182 -5.97 -7.25 24.92
CA SER A 182 -6.63 -7.01 26.22
C SER A 182 -8.12 -7.38 26.23
N SER A 183 -8.76 -7.49 25.05
CA SER A 183 -10.14 -7.94 24.90
C SER A 183 -10.29 -9.47 24.75
N MET A 184 -9.21 -10.21 24.50
CA MET A 184 -9.24 -11.68 24.56
C MET A 184 -9.32 -12.16 26.01
N THR A 185 -9.83 -13.36 26.26
CA THR A 185 -9.66 -14.03 27.56
C THR A 185 -8.31 -14.74 27.64
N GLN A 186 -7.85 -15.09 28.85
CA GLN A 186 -6.65 -15.92 29.02
C GLN A 186 -6.77 -17.27 28.29
N GLU A 187 -7.95 -17.89 28.32
CA GLU A 187 -8.19 -19.16 27.61
C GLU A 187 -8.04 -18.97 26.09
N GLN A 188 -8.66 -17.94 25.52
CA GLN A 188 -8.53 -17.61 24.10
C GLN A 188 -7.06 -17.36 23.72
N ALA A 189 -6.33 -16.58 24.51
CA ALA A 189 -4.91 -16.30 24.29
C ALA A 189 -4.04 -17.57 24.36
N ASN A 190 -4.34 -18.49 25.29
CA ASN A 190 -3.60 -19.74 25.44
C ASN A 190 -3.88 -20.76 24.33
N THR A 191 -5.03 -20.66 23.65
CA THR A 191 -5.33 -21.50 22.46
C THR A 191 -4.63 -21.04 21.19
N LEU A 192 -4.00 -19.86 21.20
CA LEU A 192 -3.33 -19.32 20.01
C LEU A 192 -2.08 -20.12 19.67
N VAL A 193 -2.05 -20.67 18.45
CA VAL A 193 -0.89 -21.38 17.92
C VAL A 193 -0.01 -20.40 17.14
N ILE A 194 1.14 -20.07 17.73
CA ILE A 194 2.17 -19.23 17.13
C ILE A 194 3.30 -20.10 16.55
N ASN A 195 3.90 -19.65 15.46
CA ASN A 195 5.08 -20.29 14.89
C ASN A 195 6.33 -19.86 15.68
N ALA A 196 7.38 -20.68 15.61
CA ALA A 196 8.62 -20.46 16.36
C ALA A 196 9.38 -19.19 15.96
N ASP A 197 9.13 -18.65 14.77
CA ASP A 197 9.74 -17.42 14.24
C ASP A 197 8.94 -16.15 14.57
N GLU A 198 7.75 -16.27 15.17
CA GLU A 198 6.87 -15.14 15.50
C GLU A 198 7.25 -14.45 16.83
N ASN A 199 8.52 -14.07 16.98
CA ASN A 199 9.06 -13.48 18.22
C ASN A 199 8.33 -12.21 18.68
N ILE A 200 7.88 -11.36 17.75
CA ILE A 200 7.13 -10.14 18.08
C ILE A 200 5.75 -10.50 18.66
N LEU A 201 5.05 -11.46 18.04
CA LEU A 201 3.75 -11.93 18.52
C LEU A 201 3.88 -12.63 19.87
N GLN A 202 4.90 -13.47 20.05
CA GLN A 202 5.20 -14.08 21.35
C GLN A 202 5.39 -13.00 22.43
N GLY A 203 6.18 -11.96 22.13
CA GLY A 203 6.36 -10.84 23.05
C GLY A 203 5.05 -10.15 23.42
N TRP A 204 4.15 -9.93 22.46
CA TRP A 204 2.83 -9.37 22.72
C TRP A 204 1.97 -10.24 23.64
N LEU A 205 1.97 -11.56 23.45
CA LEU A 205 1.24 -12.49 24.31
C LEU A 205 1.83 -12.53 25.73
N ASP A 206 3.14 -12.42 25.86
CA ASP A 206 3.79 -12.35 27.18
C ASP A 206 3.47 -11.03 27.91
N LEU A 207 3.37 -9.89 27.21
CA LEU A 207 2.88 -8.64 27.81
C LEU A 207 1.44 -8.77 28.29
N GLN A 208 0.60 -9.41 27.49
CA GLN A 208 -0.79 -9.67 27.83
C GLN A 208 -0.92 -10.52 29.11
N ARG A 209 -0.08 -11.55 29.26
CA ARG A 209 -0.01 -12.36 30.50
C ARG A 209 0.41 -11.53 31.70
N VAL A 210 1.49 -10.74 31.57
CA VAL A 210 1.92 -9.79 32.61
C VAL A 210 0.76 -8.89 33.02
N TRP A 211 -0.02 -8.39 32.05
CA TRP A 211 -1.18 -7.56 32.35
C TRP A 211 -2.28 -8.31 33.09
N PHE A 212 -2.66 -9.50 32.63
CA PHE A 212 -3.69 -10.29 33.30
C PHE A 212 -3.35 -10.61 34.76
N ASP A 213 -2.09 -10.97 35.02
CA ASP A 213 -1.64 -11.40 36.33
C ASP A 213 -1.47 -10.22 37.30
N ASN A 214 -1.15 -9.03 36.80
CA ASN A 214 -0.75 -7.88 37.64
C ASN A 214 -1.69 -6.66 37.54
N ARG A 215 -2.79 -6.69 36.76
CA ARG A 215 -3.67 -5.51 36.52
C ARG A 215 -4.31 -4.88 37.76
N ASN A 216 -4.33 -5.60 38.89
CA ASN A 216 -4.86 -5.11 40.16
C ASN A 216 -3.76 -4.58 41.11
N ASP A 217 -2.48 -4.68 40.73
CA ASP A 217 -1.33 -4.20 41.50
C ASP A 217 -0.44 -3.31 40.61
N PRO A 218 -0.55 -1.97 40.72
CA PRO A 218 0.19 -1.05 39.87
C PRO A 218 1.73 -1.17 39.98
N ASP A 219 2.26 -1.50 41.16
CA ASP A 219 3.71 -1.60 41.37
C ASP A 219 4.25 -2.87 40.70
N MET A 220 3.55 -4.00 40.87
CA MET A 220 3.86 -5.25 40.18
C MET A 220 3.68 -5.14 38.67
N MET A 221 2.65 -4.43 38.20
CA MET A 221 2.46 -4.14 36.77
C MET A 221 3.64 -3.37 36.20
N LYS A 222 4.05 -2.28 36.85
CA LYS A 222 5.16 -1.45 36.38
C LYS A 222 6.47 -2.25 36.34
N ALA A 223 6.73 -3.05 37.37
CA ALA A 223 7.90 -3.94 37.40
C ALA A 223 7.84 -5.02 36.30
N GLY A 224 6.67 -5.63 36.09
CA GLY A 224 6.45 -6.65 35.06
C GLY A 224 6.61 -6.11 33.64
N ILE A 225 6.10 -4.91 33.37
CA ILE A 225 6.30 -4.22 32.09
C ILE A 225 7.80 -3.92 31.88
N ALA A 226 8.50 -3.43 32.90
CA ALA A 226 9.93 -3.14 32.79
C ALA A 226 10.79 -4.40 32.53
N ASP A 227 10.43 -5.53 33.13
CA ASP A 227 11.06 -6.83 32.84
C ASP A 227 10.73 -7.29 31.41
N TRP A 228 9.47 -7.18 31.01
CA TRP A 228 9.03 -7.52 29.66
C TRP A 228 9.77 -6.70 28.58
N GLN A 229 9.95 -5.39 28.79
CA GLN A 229 10.70 -4.53 27.88
C GLN A 229 12.15 -4.99 27.70
N LYS A 230 12.77 -5.55 28.75
CA LYS A 230 14.13 -6.12 28.69
C LYS A 230 14.16 -7.46 27.95
N ARG A 231 13.11 -8.28 28.08
CA ARG A 231 12.98 -9.56 27.36
C ARG A 231 12.69 -9.36 25.87
N TYR A 232 11.92 -8.34 25.51
CA TYR A 232 11.46 -8.07 24.14
C TYR A 232 11.84 -6.66 23.63
N PRO A 233 13.13 -6.27 23.62
CA PRO A 233 13.54 -4.91 23.27
C PRO A 233 13.25 -4.52 21.81
N ASN A 234 13.03 -5.51 20.94
CA ASN A 234 12.68 -5.31 19.54
C ASN A 234 11.18 -5.20 19.29
N ASN A 235 10.32 -5.51 20.27
CA ASN A 235 8.88 -5.38 20.11
C ASN A 235 8.50 -3.89 20.02
N PRO A 236 7.62 -3.48 19.08
CA PRO A 236 7.17 -2.09 18.97
C PRO A 236 6.62 -1.53 20.29
N GLY A 237 5.85 -2.34 21.02
CA GLY A 237 5.30 -2.01 22.35
C GLY A 237 6.37 -1.74 23.41
N ALA A 238 7.58 -2.29 23.26
CA ALA A 238 8.65 -2.05 24.22
C ALA A 238 9.26 -0.65 24.06
N LYS A 239 9.23 -0.11 22.85
CA LYS A 239 9.73 1.24 22.51
C LYS A 239 8.66 2.30 22.74
N MET A 240 7.41 1.96 22.46
CA MET A 240 6.23 2.80 22.59
C MET A 240 5.13 1.96 23.24
N LEU A 241 4.94 2.12 24.55
CA LEU A 241 3.91 1.37 25.27
C LEU A 241 2.50 1.78 24.78
N PRO A 242 1.53 0.85 24.75
CA PRO A 242 0.12 1.17 24.58
C PRO A 242 -0.48 2.01 25.71
#